data_AF-A0A662RBZ7-F1
#
_entry.id   AF-A0A662RBZ7-F1
#
_cell.length_a   1.000
_cell.length_b   1.000
_cell.length_c   1.000
_cell.angle_alpha   90.00
_cell.angle_beta   90.00
_cell.angle_gamma   90.00
#
_symmetry.space_group_name_H-M   'P 1'
#
loop_
_entity.id
_entity.type
_entity.pdbx_description
1 polymer ?
#
loop_
_entity_poly.entity_id
_entity_poly.type
_entity_poly.pdbx_seq_one_letter_code
_entity_poly.pdbx_strand_id
1 'polypeptide(L)'
;MKEGEEKVQKMVPLLVAAILFTSLFAGMATAEPQKPIKKIQKEYQLAAEKYQEAKQIYQNARICQNEAVQNYREIRATEKDAQVLLDAANRYVQNTIDSMIAHLEVLKENSEQDGYAPDQTVERIEAHIARLEEIKEDANGADTMKGLQNTVKNLRHEWRTMKNEAKYFTSHRAIRHIEIFLAKTDNISERIETAIGELEDAGADTTGLREKLDRFNDEITAAEEAYDKAKEIYETRSGFDSSGQITDAATSETSLQEMNSYLREANLHVREASRILKEISNEIRGYRDVIFLNGTGTLHAEGDGRAGIFGDVEIEVSAENATIFVSSNADVTTDGEGTEVELELARHNFFEAWPTQNSYQFFDALPSKWIKYEGSGLATVEGEEICFLVSGNGIVLDATGTGKALLRGHGTYYTDKDDGTTHPWTTPVGGIRTTSDVTVTATETPSEEEATEEENGE
;
A
#
# COMPACT_ATOMS: atom_id res chain seq x y z
N MET A 1 -20.26 -5.42 -33.44
CA MET A 1 -19.69 -4.07 -33.20
C MET A 1 -20.41 -3.52 -31.97
N LYS A 2 -19.66 -3.27 -30.90
CA LYS A 2 -20.08 -3.07 -29.50
C LYS A 2 -20.56 -4.31 -28.74
N GLU A 3 -19.68 -4.83 -27.88
CA GLU A 3 -19.90 -5.28 -26.49
C GLU A 3 -18.70 -6.17 -26.09
N GLY A 4 -18.02 -5.82 -24.99
CA GLY A 4 -16.93 -6.63 -24.45
C GLY A 4 -15.70 -5.88 -23.95
N GLU A 5 -15.75 -4.56 -23.73
CA GLU A 5 -14.78 -3.87 -22.87
C GLU A 5 -15.37 -3.77 -21.46
N GLU A 6 -15.11 -4.76 -20.59
CA GLU A 6 -15.06 -4.51 -19.15
C GLU A 6 -14.44 -5.69 -18.38
N LYS A 7 -13.72 -5.32 -17.31
CA LYS A 7 -13.08 -6.15 -16.27
C LYS A 7 -11.65 -6.62 -16.52
N VAL A 8 -10.72 -5.67 -16.43
CA VAL A 8 -9.45 -5.91 -15.74
C VAL A 8 -9.42 -4.96 -14.55
N GLN A 9 -9.84 -5.46 -13.38
CA GLN A 9 -9.71 -4.76 -12.12
C GLN A 9 -9.17 -5.74 -11.08
N LYS A 10 -8.21 -5.24 -10.30
CA LYS A 10 -7.55 -5.81 -9.11
C LYS A 10 -6.27 -6.60 -9.38
N MET A 11 -5.14 -5.99 -9.03
CA MET A 11 -4.24 -6.36 -7.92
C MET A 11 -3.13 -5.29 -7.81
N VAL A 12 -2.40 -5.25 -6.69
CA VAL A 12 -1.28 -4.32 -6.27
C VAL A 12 -1.71 -3.23 -5.26
N PRO A 13 -1.13 -3.18 -4.03
CA PRO A 13 0.09 -2.39 -3.78
C PRO A 13 1.08 -2.92 -2.71
N LEU A 14 2.39 -2.83 -2.97
CA LEU A 14 3.45 -2.92 -1.94
C LEU A 14 4.63 -1.95 -2.17
N LEU A 15 4.40 -0.83 -2.86
CA LEU A 15 5.41 0.23 -3.00
C LEU A 15 4.87 1.62 -2.61
N VAL A 16 3.92 1.63 -1.68
CA VAL A 16 3.35 2.87 -1.13
C VAL A 16 4.19 3.39 0.04
N ALA A 17 4.86 2.51 0.81
CA ALA A 17 5.64 2.91 1.97
C ALA A 17 7.01 3.54 1.62
N ALA A 18 7.64 3.18 0.50
CA ALA A 18 8.94 3.76 0.13
C ALA A 18 8.82 5.09 -0.63
N ILE A 19 7.78 5.29 -1.44
CA ILE A 19 7.67 6.47 -2.31
C ILE A 19 6.92 7.63 -1.65
N LEU A 20 5.91 7.38 -0.80
CA LEU A 20 5.24 8.46 -0.04
C LEU A 20 6.20 9.21 0.88
N PHE A 21 7.32 8.57 1.23
CA PHE A 21 8.27 9.16 2.15
C PHE A 21 9.44 9.86 1.47
N THR A 22 9.89 9.46 0.27
CA THR A 22 11.02 10.12 -0.45
C THR A 22 10.92 11.63 -0.64
N SER A 23 9.72 12.22 -0.64
CA SER A 23 9.54 13.68 -0.71
C SER A 23 9.89 14.42 0.59
N LEU A 24 10.18 13.71 1.68
CA LEU A 24 10.64 14.25 2.96
C LEU A 24 12.12 13.93 3.26
N PHE A 25 12.87 13.30 2.33
CA PHE A 25 14.29 12.89 2.52
C PHE A 25 15.30 13.75 1.74
N ALA A 26 15.15 15.07 1.77
CA ALA A 26 16.27 15.97 1.46
C ALA A 26 17.16 16.11 2.70
N GLY A 27 17.89 15.05 3.09
CA GLY A 27 18.64 15.12 4.35
C GLY A 27 19.65 14.03 4.70
N MET A 28 19.82 12.97 3.90
CA MET A 28 20.94 12.03 4.11
C MET A 28 21.75 11.87 2.83
N ALA A 29 22.81 12.67 2.74
CA ALA A 29 23.87 12.47 1.78
C ALA A 29 24.76 11.31 2.25
N THR A 30 24.53 10.10 1.74
CA THR A 30 25.56 9.07 1.71
C THR A 30 26.24 9.13 0.34
N ALA A 31 27.55 9.35 0.37
CA ALA A 31 28.39 9.55 -0.80
C ALA A 31 28.66 8.22 -1.51
N GLU A 32 27.79 7.83 -2.43
CA GLU A 32 28.13 6.97 -3.56
C GLU A 32 27.94 7.75 -4.87
N PRO A 33 28.80 7.56 -5.89
CA PRO A 33 28.63 8.25 -7.16
C PRO A 33 27.32 7.80 -7.81
N GLN A 34 26.31 8.66 -7.76
CA GLN A 34 25.02 8.44 -8.42
C GLN A 34 25.25 8.21 -9.92
N LYS A 35 25.12 6.96 -10.37
CA LYS A 35 24.91 6.66 -11.79
C LYS A 35 23.74 7.54 -12.26
N PRO A 36 23.82 8.16 -13.46
CA PRO A 36 22.80 9.11 -13.89
C PRO A 36 21.43 8.45 -13.91
N ILE A 37 20.46 9.03 -13.20
CA ILE A 37 19.09 8.50 -12.97
C ILE A 37 18.44 7.99 -14.28
N LYS A 38 18.67 8.68 -15.40
CA LYS A 38 18.17 8.29 -16.73
C LYS A 38 18.72 6.95 -17.26
N LYS A 39 19.94 6.56 -16.86
CA LYS A 39 20.55 5.28 -17.26
C LYS A 39 19.95 4.13 -16.46
N ILE A 40 19.80 4.32 -15.14
CA ILE A 40 19.14 3.36 -14.24
C ILE A 40 17.69 3.13 -14.69
N GLN A 41 16.97 4.19 -15.05
CA GLN A 41 15.58 4.10 -15.50
C GLN A 41 15.43 3.30 -16.82
N LYS A 42 16.37 3.44 -17.76
CA LYS A 42 16.36 2.65 -19.01
C LYS A 42 16.71 1.18 -18.78
N GLU A 43 17.70 0.90 -17.93
CA GLU A 43 18.07 -0.47 -17.56
C GLU A 43 16.91 -1.17 -16.85
N TYR A 44 16.21 -0.45 -15.95
CA TYR A 44 15.02 -0.95 -15.26
C TYR A 44 13.82 -1.19 -16.20
N GLN A 45 13.57 -0.28 -17.14
CA GLN A 45 12.49 -0.46 -18.14
C GLN A 45 12.74 -1.69 -19.01
N LEU A 46 13.98 -1.88 -19.47
CA LEU A 46 14.35 -3.04 -20.27
C LEU A 46 14.20 -4.35 -19.49
N ALA A 47 14.62 -4.37 -18.21
CA ALA A 47 14.42 -5.53 -17.34
C ALA A 47 12.93 -5.83 -17.11
N ALA A 48 12.11 -4.80 -16.89
CA ALA A 48 10.67 -4.94 -16.70
C ALA A 48 9.94 -5.47 -17.95
N GLU A 49 10.36 -5.04 -19.15
CA GLU A 49 9.84 -5.53 -20.42
C GLU A 49 10.13 -7.02 -20.61
N LYS A 50 11.38 -7.43 -20.40
CA LYS A 50 11.78 -8.85 -20.48
C LYS A 50 11.04 -9.73 -19.47
N TYR A 51 10.90 -9.27 -18.23
CA TYR A 51 10.13 -9.97 -17.20
C TYR A 51 8.66 -10.15 -17.62
N GLN A 52 8.02 -9.12 -18.18
CA GLN A 52 6.64 -9.20 -18.67
C GLN A 52 6.49 -10.17 -19.84
N GLU A 53 7.43 -10.13 -20.79
CA GLU A 53 7.47 -11.07 -21.90
C GLU A 53 7.62 -12.52 -21.41
N ALA A 54 8.57 -12.78 -20.52
CA ALA A 54 8.75 -14.09 -19.89
C ALA A 54 7.47 -14.56 -19.17
N LYS A 55 6.79 -13.66 -18.44
CA LYS A 55 5.53 -13.99 -17.75
C LYS A 55 4.44 -14.39 -18.73
N GLN A 56 4.32 -13.70 -19.86
CA GLN A 56 3.34 -14.03 -20.90
C GLN A 56 3.64 -15.38 -21.57
N ILE A 57 4.92 -15.66 -21.85
CA ILE A 57 5.37 -16.95 -22.41
C ILE A 57 5.02 -18.08 -21.43
N TYR A 58 5.31 -17.91 -20.14
CA TYR A 58 4.96 -18.88 -19.12
C TYR A 58 3.45 -19.14 -19.02
N GLN A 59 2.62 -18.10 -19.05
CA GLN A 59 1.16 -18.26 -19.05
C GLN A 59 0.69 -19.09 -20.25
N ASN A 60 1.21 -18.81 -21.44
CA ASN A 60 0.87 -19.58 -22.65
C ASN A 60 1.34 -21.03 -22.55
N ALA A 61 2.57 -21.27 -22.09
CA ALA A 61 3.12 -22.61 -21.91
C ALA A 61 2.29 -23.44 -20.92
N ARG A 62 1.80 -22.82 -19.84
CA ARG A 62 0.93 -23.47 -18.85
C ARG A 62 -0.45 -23.83 -19.42
N ILE A 63 -1.00 -23.02 -20.33
CA ILE A 63 -2.23 -23.36 -21.07
C ILE A 63 -1.99 -24.60 -21.93
N CYS A 64 -0.93 -24.60 -22.75
CA CYS A 64 -0.59 -25.74 -23.61
C CYS A 64 -0.31 -27.02 -22.81
N GLN A 65 0.36 -26.90 -21.65
CA GLN A 65 0.54 -28.00 -20.71
C GLN A 65 -0.79 -28.58 -20.23
N ASN A 66 -1.71 -27.73 -19.78
CA ASN A 66 -3.02 -28.17 -19.29
C ASN A 66 -3.81 -28.88 -20.39
N GLU A 67 -3.81 -28.35 -21.61
CA GLU A 67 -4.44 -28.98 -22.77
C GLU A 67 -3.83 -30.36 -23.07
N ALA A 68 -2.49 -30.47 -23.05
CA ALA A 68 -1.80 -31.73 -23.29
C ALA A 68 -2.08 -32.78 -22.20
N VAL A 69 -2.21 -32.36 -20.93
CA VAL A 69 -2.63 -33.22 -19.81
C VAL A 69 -4.02 -33.80 -20.06
N GLN A 70 -5.00 -32.95 -20.40
CA GLN A 70 -6.37 -33.39 -20.63
C GLN A 70 -6.45 -34.32 -21.85
N ASN A 71 -5.82 -33.94 -22.96
CA ASN A 71 -5.78 -34.74 -24.17
C ASN A 71 -5.18 -36.14 -23.92
N TYR A 72 -4.07 -36.22 -23.18
CA TYR A 72 -3.48 -37.51 -22.82
C TYR A 72 -4.41 -38.37 -21.96
N ARG A 73 -5.11 -37.78 -20.98
CA ARG A 73 -6.08 -38.49 -20.12
C ARG A 73 -7.21 -39.09 -20.96
N GLU A 74 -7.76 -38.33 -21.89
CA GLU A 74 -8.84 -38.77 -22.78
C GLU A 74 -8.40 -39.89 -23.74
N ILE A 75 -7.25 -39.72 -24.40
CA ILE A 75 -6.69 -40.73 -25.31
C ILE A 75 -6.38 -42.00 -24.53
N ARG A 76 -5.74 -41.90 -23.36
CA ARG A 76 -5.43 -43.07 -22.52
C ARG A 76 -6.67 -43.86 -22.09
N ALA A 77 -7.81 -43.20 -21.93
CA ALA A 77 -9.06 -43.85 -21.54
C ALA A 77 -9.76 -44.57 -22.70
N THR A 78 -9.53 -44.16 -23.94
CA THR A 78 -10.33 -44.56 -25.11
C THR A 78 -9.54 -45.35 -26.15
N GLU A 79 -8.25 -45.07 -26.30
CA GLU A 79 -7.37 -45.61 -27.33
C GLU A 79 -6.57 -46.82 -26.84
N LYS A 80 -6.33 -47.78 -27.74
CA LYS A 80 -5.52 -48.98 -27.48
C LYS A 80 -4.28 -49.07 -28.37
N ASP A 81 -4.20 -48.25 -29.41
CA ASP A 81 -3.02 -48.17 -30.25
C ASP A 81 -1.82 -47.65 -29.45
N ALA A 82 -0.76 -48.46 -29.42
CA ALA A 82 0.44 -48.16 -28.63
C ALA A 82 1.20 -46.93 -29.12
N GLN A 83 1.16 -46.65 -30.43
CA GLN A 83 1.82 -45.48 -31.01
C GLN A 83 1.03 -44.21 -30.69
N VAL A 84 -0.29 -44.23 -30.81
CA VAL A 84 -1.14 -43.08 -30.45
C VAL A 84 -0.99 -42.72 -28.98
N LEU A 85 -0.92 -43.73 -28.09
CA LEU A 85 -0.67 -43.54 -26.67
C LEU A 85 0.72 -42.97 -26.39
N LEU A 86 1.74 -43.42 -27.12
CA LEU A 86 3.11 -42.91 -27.00
C LEU A 86 3.19 -41.45 -27.46
N ASP A 87 2.61 -41.11 -28.61
CA ASP A 87 2.60 -39.75 -29.16
C ASP A 87 1.89 -38.76 -28.21
N ALA A 88 0.75 -39.16 -27.66
CA ALA A 88 0.00 -38.36 -26.69
C ALA A 88 0.79 -38.16 -25.38
N ALA A 89 1.44 -39.22 -24.88
CA ALA A 89 2.29 -39.14 -23.69
C ALA A 89 3.52 -38.24 -23.94
N ASN A 90 4.13 -38.35 -25.12
CA ASN A 90 5.27 -37.52 -25.52
C ASN A 90 4.87 -36.04 -25.52
N ARG A 91 3.75 -35.70 -26.19
CA ARG A 91 3.21 -34.34 -26.20
C ARG A 91 2.96 -33.80 -24.79
N TYR A 92 2.39 -34.60 -23.90
CA TYR A 92 2.20 -34.22 -22.50
C TYR A 92 3.54 -33.88 -21.81
N VAL A 93 4.56 -34.72 -21.97
CA VAL A 93 5.89 -34.49 -21.38
C VAL A 93 6.55 -33.24 -21.96
N GLN A 94 6.52 -33.06 -23.29
CA GLN A 94 7.08 -31.89 -23.98
C GLN A 94 6.49 -30.58 -23.46
N ASN A 95 5.15 -30.48 -23.41
CA ASN A 95 4.48 -29.27 -22.94
C ASN A 95 4.70 -29.03 -21.44
N THR A 96 4.89 -30.10 -20.66
CA THR A 96 5.29 -29.97 -19.26
C THR A 96 6.69 -29.37 -19.13
N ILE A 97 7.65 -29.84 -19.92
CA ILE A 97 9.02 -29.29 -19.92
C ILE A 97 9.02 -27.83 -20.40
N ASP A 98 8.23 -27.47 -21.42
CA ASP A 98 8.11 -26.08 -21.89
C ASP A 98 7.58 -25.13 -20.82
N SER A 99 6.57 -25.56 -20.06
CA SER A 99 6.05 -24.81 -18.92
C SER A 99 7.09 -24.64 -17.80
N MET A 100 7.88 -25.69 -17.54
CA MET A 100 8.98 -25.66 -16.57
C MET A 100 10.10 -24.70 -16.98
N ILE A 101 10.54 -24.73 -18.25
CA ILE A 101 11.55 -23.80 -18.79
C ILE A 101 11.04 -22.36 -18.75
N ALA A 102 9.80 -22.12 -19.18
CA ALA A 102 9.23 -20.77 -19.16
C ALA A 102 9.09 -20.23 -17.72
N HIS A 103 8.79 -21.08 -16.74
CA HIS A 103 8.80 -20.68 -15.34
C HIS A 103 10.19 -20.26 -14.86
N LEU A 104 11.23 -20.99 -15.26
CA LEU A 104 12.62 -20.67 -14.93
C LEU A 104 13.08 -19.37 -15.58
N GLU A 105 12.68 -19.11 -16.82
CA GLU A 105 12.95 -17.83 -17.50
C GLU A 105 12.34 -16.65 -16.74
N VAL A 106 11.12 -16.78 -16.21
CA VAL A 106 10.53 -15.75 -15.33
C VAL A 106 11.37 -15.53 -14.08
N LEU A 107 11.82 -16.61 -13.42
CA LEU A 107 12.67 -16.51 -12.23
C LEU A 107 14.02 -15.86 -12.55
N LYS A 108 14.61 -16.14 -13.71
CA LYS A 108 15.86 -15.55 -14.18
C LYS A 108 15.71 -14.03 -14.36
N GLU A 109 14.75 -13.60 -15.17
CA GLU A 109 14.51 -12.17 -15.45
C GLU A 109 14.17 -11.40 -14.16
N ASN A 110 13.41 -12.03 -13.25
CA ASN A 110 13.08 -11.43 -11.96
C ASN A 110 14.30 -11.35 -11.01
N SER A 111 15.27 -12.25 -11.15
CA SER A 111 16.52 -12.22 -10.37
C SER A 111 17.47 -11.12 -10.85
N GLU A 112 17.49 -10.85 -12.15
CA GLU A 112 18.29 -9.77 -12.74
C GLU A 112 17.75 -8.36 -12.43
N GLN A 113 16.43 -8.23 -12.25
CA GLN A 113 15.76 -6.94 -12.09
C GLN A 113 16.09 -6.24 -10.75
N ASP A 114 16.18 -6.99 -9.65
CA ASP A 114 16.14 -6.39 -8.31
C ASP A 114 17.49 -6.35 -7.59
N GLY A 115 18.55 -6.95 -8.15
CA GLY A 115 19.91 -6.86 -7.60
C GLY A 115 20.12 -7.52 -6.22
N TYR A 116 19.10 -8.24 -5.73
CA TYR A 116 19.11 -8.98 -4.46
C TYR A 116 19.18 -10.50 -4.66
N ALA A 117 19.50 -10.98 -5.85
CA ALA A 117 19.68 -12.40 -6.07
C ALA A 117 20.98 -12.88 -5.40
N PRO A 118 21.00 -14.06 -4.75
CA PRO A 118 22.25 -14.69 -4.33
C PRO A 118 23.23 -14.83 -5.49
N ASP A 119 24.53 -14.86 -5.18
CA ASP A 119 25.56 -15.12 -6.17
C ASP A 119 25.24 -16.42 -6.93
N GLN A 120 25.45 -16.40 -8.26
CA GLN A 120 25.22 -17.53 -9.18
C GLN A 120 23.76 -17.95 -9.39
N THR A 121 22.74 -17.23 -8.89
CA THR A 121 21.33 -17.58 -9.14
C THR A 121 21.01 -17.70 -10.63
N VAL A 122 21.41 -16.71 -11.45
CA VAL A 122 21.18 -16.74 -12.91
C VAL A 122 21.89 -17.92 -13.56
N GLU A 123 23.18 -18.11 -13.26
CA GLU A 123 24.00 -19.21 -13.80
C GLU A 123 23.39 -20.59 -13.47
N ARG A 124 22.86 -20.76 -12.25
CA ARG A 124 22.20 -22.00 -11.81
C ARG A 124 20.88 -22.23 -12.53
N ILE A 125 20.06 -21.18 -12.68
CA ILE A 125 18.80 -21.26 -13.43
C ILE A 125 19.08 -21.64 -14.89
N GLU A 126 20.07 -21.01 -15.53
CA GLU A 126 20.48 -21.35 -16.90
C GLU A 126 20.95 -22.81 -17.02
N ALA A 127 21.70 -23.30 -16.03
CA ALA A 127 22.10 -24.71 -15.99
C ALA A 127 20.91 -25.67 -15.85
N HIS A 128 19.87 -25.30 -15.09
CA HIS A 128 18.62 -26.07 -15.01
C HIS A 128 17.84 -26.03 -16.33
N ILE A 129 17.75 -24.88 -16.99
CA ILE A 129 17.11 -24.74 -18.30
C ILE A 129 17.80 -25.65 -19.33
N ALA A 130 19.13 -25.62 -19.41
CA ALA A 130 19.88 -26.48 -20.32
C ALA A 130 19.64 -27.98 -20.07
N ARG A 131 19.55 -28.41 -18.81
CA ARG A 131 19.22 -29.81 -18.46
C ARG A 131 17.79 -30.17 -18.85
N LEU A 132 16.83 -29.25 -18.69
CA LEU A 132 15.45 -29.47 -19.14
C LEU A 132 15.37 -29.56 -20.67
N GLU A 133 16.15 -28.78 -21.41
CA GLU A 133 16.26 -28.87 -22.87
C GLU A 133 16.83 -30.23 -23.33
N GLU A 134 17.87 -30.74 -22.66
CA GLU A 134 18.40 -32.08 -22.94
C GLU A 134 17.34 -33.17 -22.68
N ILE A 135 16.64 -33.10 -21.54
CA ILE A 135 15.55 -34.04 -21.21
C ILE A 135 14.40 -33.94 -22.23
N LYS A 136 14.17 -32.74 -22.78
CA LYS A 136 13.18 -32.51 -23.84
C LYS A 136 13.57 -33.24 -25.13
N GLU A 137 14.83 -33.19 -25.52
CA GLU A 137 15.35 -33.93 -26.68
C GLU A 137 15.24 -35.45 -26.48
N ASP A 138 15.62 -35.93 -25.29
CA ASP A 138 15.47 -37.35 -24.91
C ASP A 138 14.01 -37.83 -24.97
N ALA A 139 13.08 -36.99 -24.52
CA ALA A 139 11.65 -37.30 -24.59
C ALA A 139 11.19 -37.38 -26.05
N ASN A 140 11.64 -36.48 -26.92
CA ASN A 140 11.30 -36.49 -28.34
C ASN A 140 11.86 -37.73 -29.07
N GLY A 141 13.06 -38.18 -28.69
CA GLY A 141 13.71 -39.38 -29.24
C GLY A 141 13.22 -40.72 -28.68
N ALA A 142 12.25 -40.73 -27.77
CA ALA A 142 11.80 -41.96 -27.13
C ALA A 142 10.87 -42.80 -28.03
N ASP A 143 11.39 -43.90 -28.58
CA ASP A 143 10.64 -44.83 -29.46
C ASP A 143 9.66 -45.76 -28.71
N THR A 144 9.68 -45.77 -27.38
CA THR A 144 8.84 -46.66 -26.58
C THR A 144 8.33 -45.98 -25.31
N MET A 145 7.17 -46.44 -24.82
CA MET A 145 6.59 -45.96 -23.56
C MET A 145 7.55 -46.14 -22.38
N LYS A 146 8.32 -47.24 -22.36
CA LYS A 146 9.32 -47.48 -21.31
C LYS A 146 10.50 -46.50 -21.40
N GLY A 147 10.92 -46.16 -22.62
CA GLY A 147 11.91 -45.11 -22.85
C GLY A 147 11.43 -43.77 -22.29
N LEU A 148 10.22 -43.36 -22.69
CA LEU A 148 9.61 -42.12 -22.21
C LEU A 148 9.43 -42.09 -20.68
N GLN A 149 9.03 -43.21 -20.07
CA GLN A 149 8.92 -43.32 -18.60
C GLN A 149 10.26 -43.12 -17.88
N ASN A 150 11.37 -43.56 -18.48
CA ASN A 150 12.70 -43.31 -17.91
C ASN A 150 13.06 -41.82 -18.03
N THR A 151 12.78 -41.17 -19.16
CA THR A 151 12.94 -39.72 -19.32
C THR A 151 12.14 -38.94 -18.28
N VAL A 152 10.88 -39.35 -18.01
CA VAL A 152 10.04 -38.75 -16.98
C VAL A 152 10.63 -38.90 -15.57
N LYS A 153 11.32 -40.01 -15.27
CA LYS A 153 12.03 -40.15 -13.98
C LYS A 153 13.16 -39.14 -13.83
N ASN A 154 13.95 -38.95 -14.90
CA ASN A 154 15.01 -37.95 -14.93
C ASN A 154 14.44 -36.54 -14.76
N LEU A 155 13.37 -36.22 -15.51
CA LEU A 155 12.63 -34.96 -15.38
C LEU A 155 12.18 -34.69 -13.95
N ARG A 156 11.58 -35.68 -13.27
CA ARG A 156 11.12 -35.54 -11.88
C ARG A 156 12.26 -35.30 -10.90
N HIS A 157 13.41 -35.93 -11.14
CA HIS A 157 14.59 -35.71 -10.31
C HIS A 157 15.11 -34.28 -10.49
N GLU A 158 15.32 -33.86 -11.73
CA GLU A 158 15.79 -32.52 -12.08
C GLU A 158 14.86 -31.42 -11.55
N TRP A 159 13.56 -31.57 -11.77
CA TRP A 159 12.55 -30.61 -11.32
C TRP A 159 12.50 -30.50 -9.80
N ARG A 160 12.68 -31.61 -9.06
CA ARG A 160 12.70 -31.56 -7.58
C ARG A 160 13.89 -30.73 -7.09
N THR A 161 15.08 -30.97 -7.63
CA THR A 161 16.27 -30.20 -7.27
C THR A 161 16.06 -28.73 -7.58
N MET A 162 15.65 -28.40 -8.80
CA MET A 162 15.38 -27.03 -9.21
C MET A 162 14.35 -26.36 -8.29
N LYS A 163 13.22 -27.01 -8.01
CA LYS A 163 12.13 -26.43 -7.20
C LYS A 163 12.64 -25.98 -5.83
N ASN A 164 13.54 -26.75 -5.22
CA ASN A 164 14.15 -26.39 -3.95
C ASN A 164 15.10 -25.19 -4.10
N GLU A 165 15.90 -25.11 -5.16
CA GLU A 165 16.74 -23.94 -5.44
C GLU A 165 15.92 -22.67 -5.70
N ALA A 166 14.85 -22.77 -6.50
CA ALA A 166 13.94 -21.66 -6.75
C ALA A 166 13.28 -21.15 -5.47
N LYS A 167 12.87 -22.07 -4.57
CA LYS A 167 12.40 -21.71 -3.23
C LYS A 167 13.47 -20.97 -2.45
N TYR A 168 14.71 -21.46 -2.42
CA TYR A 168 15.80 -20.78 -1.75
C TYR A 168 16.03 -19.35 -2.27
N PHE A 169 16.08 -19.14 -3.59
CA PHE A 169 16.26 -17.83 -4.19
C PHE A 169 15.12 -16.87 -3.86
N THR A 170 13.88 -17.34 -3.97
CA THR A 170 12.69 -16.53 -3.64
C THR A 170 12.60 -16.20 -2.14
N SER A 171 13.00 -17.12 -1.26
CA SER A 171 13.07 -16.88 0.18
C SER A 171 14.12 -15.82 0.55
N HIS A 172 15.32 -15.88 -0.04
CA HIS A 172 16.36 -14.86 0.18
C HIS A 172 15.86 -13.45 -0.16
N ARG A 173 15.16 -13.32 -1.29
CA ARG A 173 14.54 -12.06 -1.68
C ARG A 173 13.48 -11.59 -0.68
N ALA A 174 12.59 -12.49 -0.25
CA ALA A 174 11.55 -12.17 0.73
C ALA A 174 12.15 -11.68 2.05
N ILE A 175 13.20 -12.36 2.56
CA ILE A 175 13.97 -11.94 3.74
C ILE A 175 14.45 -10.50 3.57
N ARG A 176 15.06 -10.18 2.41
CA ARG A 176 15.61 -8.84 2.18
C ARG A 176 14.53 -7.75 2.13
N HIS A 177 13.39 -8.01 1.50
CA HIS A 177 12.29 -7.04 1.47
C HIS A 177 11.70 -6.78 2.86
N ILE A 178 11.49 -7.83 3.65
CA ILE A 178 10.99 -7.71 5.02
C ILE A 178 12.00 -6.94 5.86
N GLU A 179 13.30 -7.28 5.80
CA GLU A 179 14.36 -6.58 6.52
C GLU A 179 14.43 -5.09 6.20
N ILE A 180 14.32 -4.70 4.92
CA ILE A 180 14.31 -3.28 4.50
C ILE A 180 13.10 -2.54 5.06
N PHE A 181 11.94 -3.20 5.16
CA PHE A 181 10.74 -2.60 5.71
C PHE A 181 10.88 -2.42 7.23
N LEU A 182 11.26 -3.49 7.94
CA LEU A 182 11.46 -3.48 9.40
C LEU A 182 12.53 -2.48 9.83
N ALA A 183 13.62 -2.32 9.08
CA ALA A 183 14.66 -1.33 9.38
C ALA A 183 14.18 0.14 9.35
N LYS A 184 12.95 0.41 8.89
CA LYS A 184 12.37 1.76 8.79
C LYS A 184 11.22 2.00 9.75
N THR A 185 10.74 0.98 10.46
CA THR A 185 9.51 1.04 11.25
C THR A 185 9.63 2.02 12.41
N ASP A 186 10.75 2.01 13.14
CA ASP A 186 11.02 2.96 14.23
C ASP A 186 10.86 4.41 13.78
N ASN A 187 11.49 4.78 12.65
CA ASN A 187 11.38 6.13 12.10
C ASN A 187 9.96 6.46 11.64
N ILE A 188 9.22 5.47 11.12
CA ILE A 188 7.82 5.67 10.72
C ILE A 188 6.98 5.96 11.98
N SER A 189 7.13 5.17 13.05
CA SER A 189 6.39 5.34 14.29
C SER A 189 6.70 6.69 14.95
N GLU A 190 7.96 7.07 15.09
CA GLU A 190 8.36 8.38 15.65
C GLU A 190 7.72 9.57 14.92
N ARG A 191 7.58 9.48 13.60
CA ARG A 191 7.01 10.55 12.78
C ARG A 191 5.49 10.60 12.88
N ILE A 192 4.84 9.46 13.01
CA ILE A 192 3.40 9.40 13.26
C ILE A 192 3.13 9.98 14.66
N GLU A 193 3.92 9.62 15.67
CA GLU A 193 3.83 10.20 17.02
C GLU A 193 4.01 11.72 17.00
N THR A 194 5.02 12.21 16.28
CA THR A 194 5.25 13.65 16.14
C THR A 194 4.03 14.35 15.54
N ALA A 195 3.47 13.80 14.45
CA ALA A 195 2.29 14.37 13.80
C ALA A 195 1.04 14.31 14.70
N ILE A 196 0.87 13.23 15.47
CA ILE A 196 -0.21 13.12 16.46
C ILE A 196 -0.04 14.19 17.55
N GLY A 197 1.17 14.37 18.08
CA GLY A 197 1.46 15.41 19.09
C GLY A 197 1.17 16.82 18.59
N GLU A 198 1.57 17.15 17.34
CA GLU A 198 1.24 18.44 16.70
C GLU A 198 -0.27 18.67 16.61
N LEU A 199 -1.05 17.62 16.29
CA LEU A 199 -2.51 17.69 16.22
C LEU A 199 -3.14 17.87 17.61
N GLU A 200 -2.61 17.21 18.64
CA GLU A 200 -3.07 17.34 20.03
C GLU A 200 -2.81 18.72 20.61
N ASP A 201 -1.62 19.27 20.36
CA ASP A 201 -1.27 20.64 20.75
C ASP A 201 -2.20 21.66 20.08
N ALA A 202 -2.64 21.37 18.85
CA ALA A 202 -3.65 22.15 18.12
C ALA A 202 -5.10 21.89 18.60
N GLY A 203 -5.30 20.98 19.56
CA GLY A 203 -6.59 20.67 20.17
C GLY A 203 -7.47 19.69 19.39
N ALA A 204 -6.93 18.98 18.40
CA ALA A 204 -7.64 17.96 17.67
C ALA A 204 -7.82 16.67 18.50
N ASP A 205 -8.95 15.98 18.34
CA ASP A 205 -9.09 14.61 18.86
C ASP A 205 -8.27 13.65 17.98
N THR A 206 -7.29 12.99 18.57
CA THR A 206 -6.37 12.04 17.94
C THR A 206 -6.58 10.60 18.42
N THR A 207 -7.65 10.31 19.17
CA THR A 207 -7.90 8.97 19.75
C THR A 207 -7.83 7.88 18.69
N GLY A 208 -8.50 8.09 17.55
CA GLY A 208 -8.47 7.15 16.43
C GLY A 208 -7.10 7.01 15.75
N LEU A 209 -6.25 8.04 15.76
CA LEU A 209 -4.89 7.97 15.24
C LEU A 209 -3.98 7.17 16.17
N ARG A 210 -4.09 7.37 17.50
CA ARG A 210 -3.33 6.61 18.49
C ARG A 210 -3.63 5.12 18.45
N GLU A 211 -4.91 4.74 18.40
CA GLU A 211 -5.31 3.33 18.27
C GLU A 211 -4.75 2.67 17.00
N LYS A 212 -4.69 3.41 15.88
CA LYS A 212 -4.09 2.89 14.64
C LYS A 212 -2.58 2.76 14.75
N LEU A 213 -1.91 3.69 15.44
CA LEU A 213 -0.47 3.59 15.67
C LEU A 213 -0.13 2.39 16.55
N ASP A 214 -0.90 2.14 17.61
CA ASP A 214 -0.73 0.95 18.46
C ASP A 214 -0.85 -0.33 17.63
N ARG A 215 -1.92 -0.45 16.83
CA ARG A 215 -2.10 -1.59 15.92
C ARG A 215 -0.97 -1.73 14.89
N PHE A 216 -0.45 -0.61 14.38
CA PHE A 216 0.70 -0.65 13.48
C PHE A 216 1.91 -1.27 14.18
N ASN A 217 2.23 -0.83 15.40
CA ASN A 217 3.35 -1.34 16.18
C ASN A 217 3.18 -2.83 16.55
N ASP A 218 1.96 -3.27 16.86
CA ASP A 218 1.65 -4.69 17.10
C ASP A 218 1.94 -5.56 15.88
N GLU A 219 1.52 -5.11 14.69
CA GLU A 219 1.80 -5.81 13.42
C GLU A 219 3.30 -5.83 13.10
N ILE A 220 4.05 -4.77 13.43
CA ILE A 220 5.52 -4.77 13.29
C ILE A 220 6.14 -5.82 14.20
N THR A 221 5.73 -5.89 15.46
CA THR A 221 6.25 -6.86 16.42
C THR A 221 5.99 -8.30 15.94
N ALA A 222 4.77 -8.59 15.48
CA ALA A 222 4.44 -9.91 14.94
C ALA A 222 5.25 -10.25 13.66
N ALA A 223 5.47 -9.25 12.79
CA ALA A 223 6.32 -9.42 11.62
C ALA A 223 7.77 -9.74 11.99
N GLU A 224 8.34 -9.07 12.99
CA GLU A 224 9.69 -9.31 13.51
C GLU A 224 9.85 -10.72 14.07
N GLU A 225 8.91 -11.18 14.91
CA GLU A 225 8.96 -12.52 15.48
C GLU A 225 8.94 -13.64 14.42
N ALA A 226 8.10 -13.48 13.39
CA ALA A 226 8.05 -14.44 12.28
C ALA A 226 9.29 -14.33 11.38
N TYR A 227 9.78 -13.12 11.13
CA TYR A 227 11.00 -12.87 10.36
C TYR A 227 12.23 -13.50 11.03
N ASP A 228 12.38 -13.37 12.34
CA ASP A 228 13.53 -13.91 13.07
C ASP A 228 13.59 -15.44 13.00
N LYS A 229 12.43 -16.12 13.11
CA LYS A 229 12.35 -17.57 12.91
C LYS A 229 12.77 -17.98 11.49
N ALA A 230 12.29 -17.26 10.47
CA ALA A 230 12.69 -17.51 9.09
C ALA A 230 14.19 -17.28 8.86
N LYS A 231 14.73 -16.21 9.46
CA LYS A 231 16.14 -15.81 9.34
C LYS A 231 17.05 -16.84 9.99
N GLU A 232 16.71 -17.36 11.16
CA GLU A 232 17.46 -18.41 11.83
C GLU A 232 17.61 -19.67 10.95
N ILE A 233 16.52 -20.09 10.31
CA ILE A 233 16.54 -21.24 9.37
C ILE A 233 17.41 -20.93 8.16
N TYR A 234 17.29 -19.72 7.60
CA TYR A 234 18.07 -19.27 6.46
C TYR A 234 19.59 -19.24 6.76
N GLU A 235 19.98 -18.73 7.93
CA GLU A 235 21.36 -18.64 8.38
C GLU A 235 21.97 -20.00 8.73
N THR A 236 21.15 -20.92 9.27
CA THR A 236 21.57 -22.30 9.58
C THR A 236 21.93 -23.08 8.31
N ARG A 237 21.27 -22.78 7.17
CA ARG A 237 21.54 -23.40 5.85
C ARG A 237 21.45 -24.94 5.87
N SER A 238 20.57 -25.51 6.69
CA SER A 238 20.38 -26.96 6.78
C SER A 238 20.05 -27.58 5.42
N GLY A 239 20.89 -28.52 4.97
CA GLY A 239 20.74 -29.16 3.66
C GLY A 239 21.35 -28.39 2.49
N PHE A 240 22.08 -27.30 2.75
CA PHE A 240 22.79 -26.51 1.75
C PHE A 240 24.27 -26.31 2.09
N ASP A 241 25.10 -26.08 1.08
CA ASP A 241 26.48 -25.63 1.26
C ASP A 241 26.62 -24.10 1.35
N SER A 242 27.86 -23.61 1.43
CA SER A 242 28.17 -22.18 1.50
C SER A 242 27.75 -21.37 0.27
N SER A 243 27.61 -22.02 -0.89
CA SER A 243 27.09 -21.43 -2.14
C SER A 243 25.57 -21.58 -2.27
N GLY A 244 24.89 -22.16 -1.29
CA GLY A 244 23.46 -22.42 -1.35
C GLY A 244 23.09 -23.56 -2.30
N GLN A 245 24.03 -24.45 -2.64
CA GLN A 245 23.74 -25.68 -3.38
C GLN A 245 23.24 -26.76 -2.43
N ILE A 246 22.27 -27.57 -2.89
CA ILE A 246 21.65 -28.61 -2.08
C ILE A 246 22.66 -29.75 -1.82
N THR A 247 22.97 -29.99 -0.55
CA THR A 247 23.81 -31.12 -0.10
C THR A 247 22.98 -32.30 0.42
N ASP A 248 21.77 -32.03 0.92
CA ASP A 248 20.81 -33.04 1.37
C ASP A 248 19.39 -32.66 0.95
N ALA A 249 18.81 -33.39 -0.01
CA ALA A 249 17.54 -33.02 -0.61
C ALA A 249 16.35 -33.07 0.37
N ALA A 250 16.30 -34.06 1.26
CA ALA A 250 15.18 -34.21 2.21
C ALA A 250 15.24 -33.13 3.30
N THR A 251 16.43 -32.88 3.84
CA THR A 251 16.66 -31.84 4.86
C THR A 251 16.42 -30.46 4.28
N SER A 252 16.93 -30.17 3.08
CA SER A 252 16.70 -28.89 2.40
C SER A 252 15.21 -28.63 2.17
N GLU A 253 14.43 -29.65 1.78
CA GLU A 253 13.00 -29.50 1.54
C GLU A 253 12.25 -29.13 2.82
N THR A 254 12.50 -29.83 3.93
CA THR A 254 11.86 -29.52 5.22
C THR A 254 12.22 -28.12 5.70
N SER A 255 13.50 -27.74 5.68
CA SER A 255 13.93 -26.41 6.12
C SER A 255 13.37 -25.29 5.24
N LEU A 256 13.30 -25.48 3.92
CA LEU A 256 12.68 -24.52 3.01
C LEU A 256 11.18 -24.37 3.23
N GLN A 257 10.47 -25.46 3.54
CA GLN A 257 9.03 -25.41 3.82
C GLN A 257 8.74 -24.59 5.09
N GLU A 258 9.47 -24.87 6.17
CA GLU A 258 9.32 -24.18 7.45
C GLU A 258 9.70 -22.69 7.35
N MET A 259 10.84 -22.39 6.72
CA MET A 259 11.23 -21.00 6.45
C MET A 259 10.17 -20.27 5.63
N ASN A 260 9.62 -20.89 4.58
CA ASN A 260 8.59 -20.24 3.76
C ASN A 260 7.28 -20.03 4.51
N SER A 261 6.89 -20.90 5.46
CA SER A 261 5.73 -20.61 6.32
C SER A 261 5.94 -19.35 7.15
N TYR A 262 7.10 -19.20 7.78
CA TYR A 262 7.40 -18.01 8.58
C TYR A 262 7.54 -16.75 7.72
N LEU A 263 8.12 -16.84 6.52
CA LEU A 263 8.16 -15.71 5.60
C LEU A 263 6.77 -15.29 5.10
N ARG A 264 5.84 -16.23 4.93
CA ARG A 264 4.44 -15.91 4.58
C ARG A 264 3.74 -15.20 5.73
N GLU A 265 3.94 -15.67 6.96
CA GLU A 265 3.42 -15.05 8.18
C GLU A 265 3.98 -13.63 8.36
N ALA A 266 5.29 -13.45 8.29
CA ALA A 266 5.93 -12.13 8.36
C ALA A 266 5.41 -11.17 7.27
N ASN A 267 5.28 -11.65 6.02
CA ASN A 267 4.72 -10.84 4.92
C ASN A 267 3.25 -10.46 5.14
N LEU A 268 2.45 -11.31 5.78
CA LEU A 268 1.06 -11.00 6.11
C LEU A 268 1.01 -9.80 7.06
N HIS A 269 1.80 -9.81 8.13
CA HIS A 269 1.89 -8.73 9.10
C HIS A 269 2.45 -7.44 8.48
N VAL A 270 3.49 -7.53 7.63
CA VAL A 270 4.00 -6.36 6.87
C VAL A 270 2.93 -5.73 5.98
N ARG A 271 2.08 -6.55 5.34
CA ARG A 271 0.98 -6.06 4.49
C ARG A 271 -0.09 -5.36 5.33
N GLU A 272 -0.40 -5.89 6.50
CA GLU A 272 -1.38 -5.31 7.40
C GLU A 272 -0.89 -3.99 8.00
N ALA A 273 0.36 -3.95 8.47
CA ALA A 273 1.04 -2.72 8.90
C ALA A 273 1.02 -1.65 7.78
N SER A 274 1.32 -2.04 6.54
CA SER A 274 1.27 -1.14 5.39
C SER A 274 -0.15 -0.60 5.10
N ARG A 275 -1.17 -1.42 5.32
CA ARG A 275 -2.58 -1.03 5.20
C ARG A 275 -2.94 0.01 6.26
N ILE A 276 -2.57 -0.23 7.51
CA ILE A 276 -2.80 0.68 8.64
C ILE A 276 -2.07 2.02 8.41
N LEU A 277 -0.83 1.99 7.94
CA LEU A 277 -0.06 3.19 7.61
C LEU A 277 -0.79 4.08 6.58
N LYS A 278 -1.45 3.46 5.59
CA LYS A 278 -2.26 4.20 4.61
C LYS A 278 -3.49 4.85 5.27
N GLU A 279 -4.12 4.18 6.23
CA GLU A 279 -5.25 4.72 6.99
C GLU A 279 -4.82 5.94 7.81
N ILE A 280 -3.73 5.80 8.58
CA ILE A 280 -3.12 6.89 9.35
C ILE A 280 -2.79 8.08 8.43
N SER A 281 -2.12 7.84 7.30
CA SER A 281 -1.76 8.91 6.37
C SER A 281 -2.97 9.64 5.80
N ASN A 282 -4.05 8.93 5.51
CA ASN A 282 -5.28 9.55 5.00
C ASN A 282 -5.98 10.37 6.08
N GLU A 283 -5.99 9.87 7.31
CA GLU A 283 -6.58 10.58 8.45
C GLU A 283 -5.78 11.85 8.78
N ILE A 284 -4.44 11.77 8.87
CA ILE A 284 -3.56 12.95 9.01
C ILE A 284 -3.79 13.96 7.87
N ARG A 285 -3.95 13.50 6.62
CA ARG A 285 -4.26 14.38 5.50
C ARG A 285 -5.60 15.11 5.70
N GLY A 286 -6.59 14.44 6.28
CA GLY A 286 -7.87 15.05 6.63
C GLY A 286 -7.75 16.26 7.55
N TYR A 287 -6.76 16.27 8.45
CA TYR A 287 -6.47 17.42 9.31
C TYR A 287 -5.73 18.55 8.59
N ARG A 288 -4.94 18.27 7.55
CA ARG A 288 -4.13 19.30 6.85
C ARG A 288 -4.96 20.28 6.02
N ASP A 289 -6.20 19.95 5.72
CA ASP A 289 -7.13 20.84 5.02
C ASP A 289 -7.86 21.80 5.99
N VAL A 290 -7.48 21.80 7.28
CA VAL A 290 -8.17 22.52 8.35
C VAL A 290 -7.13 23.11 9.32
N ILE A 291 -7.26 24.40 9.64
CA ILE A 291 -6.48 25.04 10.70
C ILE A 291 -7.27 24.90 12.00
N PHE A 292 -6.62 24.41 13.06
CA PHE A 292 -7.16 24.35 14.41
C PHE A 292 -6.35 25.31 15.30
N LEU A 293 -7.06 26.16 16.04
CA LEU A 293 -6.47 27.11 16.98
C LEU A 293 -7.14 26.94 18.35
N ASN A 294 -6.37 27.11 19.41
CA ASN A 294 -6.86 27.07 20.78
C ASN A 294 -6.08 28.07 21.65
N GLY A 295 -6.78 28.81 22.51
CA GLY A 295 -6.18 29.65 23.53
C GLY A 295 -6.97 30.92 23.83
N THR A 296 -6.27 31.91 24.40
CA THR A 296 -6.79 33.24 24.73
C THR A 296 -6.07 34.30 23.92
N GLY A 297 -6.81 35.26 23.36
CA GLY A 297 -6.26 36.39 22.60
C GLY A 297 -7.19 36.83 21.46
N THR A 298 -6.60 37.46 20.45
CA THR A 298 -7.26 37.83 19.19
C THR A 298 -6.93 36.87 18.06
N LEU A 299 -7.91 36.69 17.16
CA LEU A 299 -7.79 36.01 15.87
C LEU A 299 -8.39 36.94 14.80
N HIS A 300 -7.59 37.25 13.79
CA HIS A 300 -8.07 37.87 12.56
C HIS A 300 -7.95 36.89 11.41
N ALA A 301 -9.00 36.72 10.62
CA ALA A 301 -9.02 35.82 9.46
C ALA A 301 -9.77 36.45 8.28
N GLU A 302 -9.16 36.40 7.09
CA GLU A 302 -9.73 36.86 5.82
C GLU A 302 -9.69 35.75 4.78
N GLY A 303 -10.82 35.37 4.17
CA GLY A 303 -10.84 34.32 3.15
C GLY A 303 -12.20 33.81 2.69
N ASP A 304 -12.17 32.83 1.81
CA ASP A 304 -13.32 32.08 1.31
C ASP A 304 -13.38 30.70 1.97
N GLY A 305 -14.55 30.26 2.44
CA GLY A 305 -14.72 28.92 2.96
C GLY A 305 -15.57 28.88 4.22
N ARG A 306 -15.02 28.32 5.29
CA ARG A 306 -15.71 28.08 6.57
C ARG A 306 -14.82 28.47 7.74
N ALA A 307 -15.41 29.17 8.71
CA ALA A 307 -14.82 29.42 10.01
C ALA A 307 -15.78 28.98 11.13
N GLY A 308 -15.24 28.38 12.18
CA GLY A 308 -15.98 28.03 13.38
C GLY A 308 -15.24 28.53 14.61
N ILE A 309 -15.95 29.11 15.57
CA ILE A 309 -15.40 29.55 16.86
C ILE A 309 -16.27 28.98 17.98
N PHE A 310 -15.62 28.57 19.05
CA PHE A 310 -16.27 28.12 20.28
C PHE A 310 -15.58 28.66 21.52
N GLY A 311 -16.34 29.17 22.48
CA GLY A 311 -15.82 29.60 23.77
C GLY A 311 -16.44 30.91 24.27
N ASP A 312 -15.71 31.58 25.15
CA ASP A 312 -16.07 32.89 25.69
C ASP A 312 -15.45 33.96 24.81
N VAL A 313 -16.22 34.45 23.84
CA VAL A 313 -15.69 35.22 22.71
C VAL A 313 -16.63 36.35 22.27
N GLU A 314 -16.02 37.43 21.80
CA GLU A 314 -16.63 38.47 20.99
C GLU A 314 -16.14 38.31 19.55
N ILE A 315 -17.04 38.34 18.58
CA ILE A 315 -16.78 38.08 17.16
C ILE A 315 -17.40 39.21 16.33
N GLU A 316 -16.59 39.85 15.49
CA GLU A 316 -17.04 40.70 14.40
C GLU A 316 -16.82 39.96 13.07
N VAL A 317 -17.88 39.83 12.27
CA VAL A 317 -17.81 39.11 11.01
C VAL A 317 -18.49 39.91 9.90
N SER A 318 -17.85 39.96 8.75
CA SER A 318 -18.48 40.38 7.49
C SER A 318 -18.21 39.34 6.42
N ALA A 319 -19.20 39.05 5.58
CA ALA A 319 -19.05 38.07 4.51
C ALA A 319 -20.09 38.28 3.40
N GLU A 320 -19.80 37.79 2.20
CA GLU A 320 -20.69 37.85 1.04
C GLU A 320 -21.45 36.51 0.87
N ASN A 321 -22.77 36.60 0.72
CA ASN A 321 -23.66 35.45 0.54
C ASN A 321 -23.41 34.33 1.57
N ALA A 322 -23.15 34.73 2.81
CA ALA A 322 -22.78 33.81 3.87
C ALA A 322 -24.00 33.21 4.55
N THR A 323 -23.81 31.99 5.03
CA THR A 323 -24.69 31.36 6.02
C THR A 323 -23.96 31.37 7.36
N ILE A 324 -24.56 32.02 8.35
CA ILE A 324 -24.06 32.05 9.72
C ILE A 324 -25.00 31.21 10.59
N PHE A 325 -24.43 30.36 11.43
CA PHE A 325 -25.12 29.67 12.51
C PHE A 325 -24.52 30.10 13.84
N VAL A 326 -25.35 30.57 14.76
CA VAL A 326 -24.93 30.96 16.11
C VAL A 326 -25.77 30.19 17.12
N SER A 327 -25.15 29.76 18.22
CA SER A 327 -25.86 29.17 19.33
C SER A 327 -26.87 30.15 19.94
N SER A 328 -28.03 29.66 20.38
CA SER A 328 -29.12 30.53 20.85
C SER A 328 -28.83 31.31 22.14
N ASN A 329 -27.72 31.01 22.83
CA ASN A 329 -27.25 31.72 24.02
C ASN A 329 -26.35 32.93 23.70
N ALA A 330 -26.04 33.19 22.44
CA ALA A 330 -25.25 34.35 22.04
C ALA A 330 -26.12 35.61 21.86
N ASP A 331 -25.55 36.76 22.17
CA ASP A 331 -26.09 38.07 21.83
C ASP A 331 -25.60 38.47 20.43
N VAL A 332 -26.53 38.68 19.49
CA VAL A 332 -26.22 38.96 18.08
C VAL A 332 -26.75 40.32 17.66
N THR A 333 -25.89 41.18 17.13
CA THR A 333 -26.23 42.46 16.49
C THR A 333 -25.95 42.38 15.00
N THR A 334 -26.99 42.50 14.16
CA THR A 334 -26.88 42.45 12.69
C THR A 334 -28.06 43.18 12.05
N ASP A 335 -27.95 43.50 10.76
CA ASP A 335 -29.00 44.08 9.91
C ASP A 335 -29.97 43.03 9.32
N GLY A 336 -29.64 41.74 9.41
CA GLY A 336 -30.49 40.62 8.98
C GLY A 336 -31.43 40.08 10.08
N GLU A 337 -32.52 39.43 9.67
CA GLU A 337 -33.39 38.68 10.61
C GLU A 337 -32.91 37.23 10.75
N GLY A 338 -32.69 36.78 12.00
CA GLY A 338 -32.30 35.41 12.31
C GLY A 338 -33.49 34.46 12.41
N THR A 339 -33.33 33.22 11.94
CA THR A 339 -34.35 32.16 12.04
C THR A 339 -33.85 31.02 12.93
N GLU A 340 -34.62 30.62 13.95
CA GLU A 340 -34.27 29.45 14.77
C GLU A 340 -34.33 28.17 13.92
N VAL A 341 -33.29 27.34 14.03
CA VAL A 341 -33.16 26.06 13.34
C VAL A 341 -32.76 24.96 14.32
N GLU A 342 -33.18 23.73 14.03
CA GLU A 342 -32.78 22.56 14.82
C GLU A 342 -31.30 22.21 14.58
N LEU A 343 -30.66 21.65 15.62
CA LEU A 343 -29.26 21.19 15.59
C LEU A 343 -28.95 20.31 14.38
N GLU A 344 -29.83 19.39 13.97
CA GLU A 344 -29.61 18.50 12.83
C GLU A 344 -29.48 19.25 11.50
N LEU A 345 -30.18 20.38 11.32
CA LEU A 345 -30.07 21.20 10.12
C LEU A 345 -28.78 22.03 10.09
N ALA A 346 -28.36 22.55 11.25
CA ALA A 346 -27.04 23.19 11.40
C ALA A 346 -25.91 22.17 11.17
N ARG A 347 -26.07 20.95 11.70
CA ARG A 347 -25.15 19.81 11.53
C ARG A 347 -24.97 19.41 10.07
N HIS A 348 -26.06 19.22 9.34
CA HIS A 348 -26.00 18.79 7.95
C HIS A 348 -25.31 19.83 7.05
N ASN A 349 -25.61 21.12 7.25
CA ASN A 349 -25.04 22.19 6.41
C ASN A 349 -23.55 22.46 6.71
N PHE A 350 -23.15 22.37 7.97
CA PHE A 350 -21.79 22.73 8.36
C PHE A 350 -20.87 21.53 8.51
N PHE A 351 -21.32 20.43 9.12
CA PHE A 351 -20.46 19.32 9.55
C PHE A 351 -20.49 18.08 8.63
N GLU A 352 -21.59 17.75 7.92
CA GLU A 352 -21.59 16.57 7.02
C GLU A 352 -20.65 16.72 5.81
N ALA A 353 -20.39 17.95 5.38
CA ALA A 353 -19.40 18.24 4.33
C ALA A 353 -17.95 18.27 4.85
N TRP A 354 -17.71 17.85 6.10
CA TRP A 354 -16.38 17.67 6.67
C TRP A 354 -16.01 16.19 6.63
N PRO A 355 -14.85 15.84 6.06
CA PRO A 355 -14.55 14.45 5.72
C PRO A 355 -14.05 13.58 6.90
N THR A 356 -14.10 14.04 8.15
CA THR A 356 -13.53 13.29 9.28
C THR A 356 -14.47 13.27 10.49
N GLN A 357 -14.76 12.08 11.02
CA GLN A 357 -15.49 11.86 12.28
C GLN A 357 -14.96 12.70 13.47
N ASN A 358 -13.71 13.15 13.40
CA ASN A 358 -13.03 13.86 14.49
C ASN A 358 -13.48 15.33 14.64
N SER A 359 -14.18 15.91 13.66
CA SER A 359 -14.71 17.29 13.78
C SER A 359 -15.85 17.42 14.78
N TYR A 360 -16.58 16.33 15.02
CA TYR A 360 -17.70 16.30 15.95
C TYR A 360 -17.26 16.35 17.42
N GLN A 361 -16.01 15.97 17.72
CA GLN A 361 -15.45 15.98 19.08
C GLN A 361 -14.75 17.30 19.43
N PHE A 362 -14.42 18.14 18.43
CA PHE A 362 -13.80 19.43 18.69
C PHE A 362 -14.74 20.40 19.43
N PHE A 363 -16.04 20.30 19.11
CA PHE A 363 -17.12 21.05 19.72
C PHE A 363 -17.88 20.15 20.71
N ASP A 364 -17.33 19.98 21.91
CA ASP A 364 -18.05 19.30 23.00
C ASP A 364 -19.39 19.99 23.26
N ALA A 365 -20.46 19.19 23.41
CA ALA A 365 -21.81 19.63 23.72
C ALA A 365 -22.33 20.80 22.85
N LEU A 366 -22.48 20.58 21.53
CA LEU A 366 -23.18 21.52 20.67
C LEU A 366 -24.57 21.86 21.25
N PRO A 367 -24.93 23.15 21.33
CA PRO A 367 -26.22 23.56 21.89
C PRO A 367 -27.38 23.00 21.06
N SER A 368 -28.49 22.70 21.72
CA SER A 368 -29.66 22.08 21.07
C SER A 368 -30.42 23.02 20.13
N LYS A 369 -30.17 24.34 20.23
CA LYS A 369 -30.86 25.39 19.50
C LYS A 369 -29.86 26.35 18.85
N TRP A 370 -30.13 26.65 17.59
CA TRP A 370 -29.29 27.49 16.74
C TRP A 370 -30.11 28.56 16.06
N ILE A 371 -29.51 29.70 15.82
CA ILE A 371 -30.08 30.79 15.03
C ILE A 371 -29.28 30.87 13.74
N LYS A 372 -29.98 30.74 12.61
CA LYS A 372 -29.43 30.84 11.26
C LYS A 372 -29.66 32.24 10.72
N TYR A 373 -28.61 32.83 10.16
CA TYR A 373 -28.65 34.08 9.40
C TYR A 373 -28.15 33.82 7.98
N GLU A 374 -28.81 34.43 6.99
CA GLU A 374 -28.44 34.33 5.57
C GLU A 374 -28.37 35.72 4.94
N GLY A 375 -27.33 35.97 4.15
CA GLY A 375 -27.21 37.20 3.39
C GLY A 375 -25.79 37.72 3.29
N SER A 376 -25.67 39.01 2.98
CA SER A 376 -24.41 39.75 3.04
C SER A 376 -24.59 40.88 4.04
N GLY A 377 -23.63 41.09 4.93
CA GLY A 377 -23.76 42.09 5.99
C GLY A 377 -22.67 41.97 7.05
N LEU A 378 -22.78 42.84 8.06
CA LEU A 378 -21.94 42.85 9.24
C LEU A 378 -22.70 42.23 10.41
N ALA A 379 -22.05 41.39 11.20
CA ALA A 379 -22.60 40.89 12.45
C ALA A 379 -21.57 40.99 13.58
N THR A 380 -22.04 41.39 14.75
CA THR A 380 -21.31 41.29 16.01
C THR A 380 -21.99 40.22 16.86
N VAL A 381 -21.22 39.28 17.38
CA VAL A 381 -21.69 38.16 18.19
C VAL A 381 -20.87 38.10 19.47
N GLU A 382 -21.53 38.09 20.63
CA GLU A 382 -20.86 38.00 21.93
C GLU A 382 -21.55 36.95 22.81
N GLY A 383 -20.78 36.24 23.62
CA GLY A 383 -21.33 35.44 24.70
C GLY A 383 -20.33 34.52 25.39
N GLU A 384 -20.83 33.84 26.42
CA GLU A 384 -20.11 32.81 27.17
C GLU A 384 -20.48 31.42 26.63
N GLU A 385 -19.46 30.57 26.43
CA GLU A 385 -19.61 29.20 25.92
C GLU A 385 -20.49 29.13 24.64
N ILE A 386 -20.30 30.08 23.73
CA ILE A 386 -21.07 30.15 22.48
C ILE A 386 -20.42 29.32 21.38
N CYS A 387 -21.21 28.93 20.38
CA CYS A 387 -20.71 28.34 19.15
C CYS A 387 -21.14 29.20 17.96
N PHE A 388 -20.17 29.63 17.18
CA PHE A 388 -20.36 30.45 16.00
C PHE A 388 -19.78 29.74 14.78
N LEU A 389 -20.54 29.69 13.69
CA LEU A 389 -20.15 29.05 12.44
C LEU A 389 -20.51 29.98 11.28
N VAL A 390 -19.58 30.20 10.36
CA VAL A 390 -19.82 30.95 9.12
C VAL A 390 -19.32 30.16 7.92
N SER A 391 -20.10 30.16 6.85
CA SER A 391 -19.73 29.61 5.54
C SER A 391 -20.07 30.61 4.46
N GLY A 392 -19.12 30.99 3.62
CA GLY A 392 -19.32 32.02 2.60
C GLY A 392 -18.03 32.41 1.87
N ASN A 393 -18.11 33.48 1.10
CA ASN A 393 -16.96 34.09 0.42
C ASN A 393 -16.65 35.46 1.04
N GLY A 394 -15.40 35.92 0.89
CA GLY A 394 -14.96 37.22 1.39
C GLY A 394 -15.21 37.39 2.90
N ILE A 395 -15.05 36.32 3.67
CA ILE A 395 -15.20 36.34 5.12
C ILE A 395 -14.06 37.18 5.68
N VAL A 396 -14.38 38.23 6.42
CA VAL A 396 -13.48 38.93 7.33
C VAL A 396 -14.01 38.68 8.73
N LEU A 397 -13.19 38.06 9.57
CA LEU A 397 -13.57 37.57 10.88
C LEU A 397 -12.52 38.01 11.90
N ASP A 398 -12.95 38.84 12.84
CA ASP A 398 -12.21 39.27 14.01
C ASP A 398 -12.84 38.62 15.24
N ALA A 399 -12.04 37.93 16.05
CA ALA A 399 -12.50 37.31 17.28
C ALA A 399 -11.56 37.60 18.43
N THR A 400 -12.11 37.94 19.59
CA THR A 400 -11.35 38.16 20.82
C THR A 400 -11.95 37.35 21.96
N GLY A 401 -11.14 36.64 22.72
CA GLY A 401 -11.62 35.90 23.89
C GLY A 401 -10.79 34.67 24.21
N THR A 402 -11.41 33.70 24.88
CA THR A 402 -10.82 32.39 25.19
C THR A 402 -11.66 31.29 24.56
N GLY A 403 -11.02 30.45 23.75
CA GLY A 403 -11.74 29.40 23.07
C GLY A 403 -10.93 28.65 22.04
N LYS A 404 -11.66 27.99 21.16
CA LYS A 404 -11.15 27.23 20.03
C LYS A 404 -11.65 27.86 18.74
N ALA A 405 -10.82 27.88 17.71
CA ALA A 405 -11.21 28.31 16.38
C ALA A 405 -10.77 27.30 15.33
N LEU A 406 -11.50 27.28 14.23
CA LEU A 406 -11.28 26.38 13.12
C LEU A 406 -11.49 27.10 11.80
N LEU A 407 -10.53 27.00 10.90
CA LEU A 407 -10.57 27.65 9.59
C LEU A 407 -10.32 26.63 8.46
N ARG A 408 -11.22 26.56 7.48
CA ARG A 408 -11.09 25.72 6.27
C ARG A 408 -11.48 26.52 5.04
N GLY A 409 -10.66 26.54 3.99
CA GLY A 409 -10.92 27.46 2.88
C GLY A 409 -9.68 27.92 2.12
N HIS A 410 -9.77 29.15 1.61
CA HIS A 410 -8.70 29.91 0.97
C HIS A 410 -8.59 31.28 1.60
N GLY A 411 -7.45 31.61 2.22
CA GLY A 411 -7.28 32.93 2.80
C GLY A 411 -6.03 33.09 3.65
N THR A 412 -6.07 34.03 4.59
CA THR A 412 -5.02 34.25 5.59
C THR A 412 -5.60 34.48 6.98
N TYR A 413 -4.82 34.17 8.02
CA TYR A 413 -5.14 34.49 9.40
C TYR A 413 -3.88 34.91 10.17
N TYR A 414 -4.06 35.58 11.30
CA TYR A 414 -3.01 35.80 12.29
C TYR A 414 -3.62 35.91 13.70
N THR A 415 -2.79 35.69 14.71
CA THR A 415 -3.13 35.82 16.13
C THR A 415 -2.18 36.79 16.83
N ASP A 416 -2.50 37.21 18.05
CA ASP A 416 -1.61 38.05 18.87
C ASP A 416 -0.20 37.48 19.05
N LYS A 417 -0.07 36.14 18.98
CA LYS A 417 1.21 35.44 19.16
C LYS A 417 2.12 35.53 17.93
N ASP A 418 1.58 35.96 16.79
CA ASP A 418 2.29 35.95 15.51
C ASP A 418 3.08 37.25 15.24
N ASP A 419 2.98 38.26 16.11
CA ASP A 419 3.66 39.57 15.99
C ASP A 419 3.47 40.21 14.60
N GLY A 420 2.25 40.07 14.05
CA GLY A 420 1.87 40.56 12.73
C GLY A 420 2.21 39.62 11.54
N THR A 421 2.72 38.42 11.80
CA THR A 421 2.97 37.41 10.75
C THR A 421 1.66 36.75 10.32
N THR A 422 1.33 36.81 9.04
CA THR A 422 0.14 36.17 8.46
C THR A 422 0.42 34.73 8.04
N HIS A 423 -0.47 33.82 8.40
CA HIS A 423 -0.48 32.41 8.02
C HIS A 423 -1.61 32.12 7.02
N PRO A 424 -1.51 31.09 6.17
CA PRO A 424 -2.58 30.74 5.23
C PRO A 424 -3.79 30.08 5.93
N TRP A 425 -5.00 30.58 5.71
CA TRP A 425 -6.30 29.91 5.96
C TRP A 425 -6.54 28.90 4.83
N THR A 426 -5.60 27.94 4.70
CA THR A 426 -5.50 26.84 3.69
C THR A 426 -5.80 27.26 2.23
N THR A 427 -5.53 26.55 1.13
CA THR A 427 -4.42 25.64 0.84
C THR A 427 -3.17 26.39 0.32
N PRO A 428 -1.99 25.78 0.50
CA PRO A 428 -1.11 25.58 -0.65
C PRO A 428 -0.90 24.09 -0.91
N VAL A 429 -1.41 23.59 -2.05
CA VAL A 429 -0.78 22.43 -2.72
C VAL A 429 -0.32 22.84 -4.12
N GLY A 430 0.44 23.93 -4.16
CA GLY A 430 1.38 24.25 -5.24
C GLY A 430 2.79 24.02 -4.74
N GLY A 431 3.12 22.78 -4.39
CA GLY A 431 4.36 22.46 -3.69
C GLY A 431 4.98 21.09 -3.96
N ILE A 432 4.36 20.23 -4.77
CA ILE A 432 5.09 19.27 -5.63
C ILE A 432 4.32 19.22 -6.94
N ARG A 433 4.92 19.75 -8.01
CA ARG A 433 4.56 19.32 -9.36
C ARG A 433 4.84 17.81 -9.42
N THR A 434 3.83 16.98 -9.24
CA THR A 434 3.84 15.61 -9.73
C THR A 434 3.75 15.68 -11.24
N THR A 435 4.86 16.06 -11.88
CA THR A 435 5.06 15.62 -13.25
C THR A 435 5.25 14.12 -13.20
N SER A 436 4.41 13.44 -13.99
CA SER A 436 4.45 12.04 -14.35
C SER A 436 3.58 11.14 -13.48
N ASP A 437 2.40 10.86 -14.03
CA ASP A 437 1.84 9.52 -14.05
C ASP A 437 2.97 8.48 -14.14
N VAL A 438 3.21 7.77 -13.05
CA VAL A 438 4.00 6.54 -13.09
C VAL A 438 3.22 5.49 -12.32
N THR A 439 2.44 4.74 -13.09
CA THR A 439 1.93 3.42 -12.71
C THR A 439 3.12 2.53 -12.40
N VAL A 440 3.23 2.07 -11.15
CA VAL A 440 4.20 1.03 -10.75
C VAL A 440 3.43 -0.16 -10.18
N THR A 441 3.62 -1.27 -10.85
CA THR A 441 3.11 -2.62 -10.56
C THR A 441 3.91 -3.25 -9.43
N ALA A 442 3.23 -3.91 -8.47
CA ALA A 442 3.89 -4.87 -7.61
C ALA A 442 4.08 -6.17 -8.40
N THR A 443 5.28 -6.72 -8.32
CA THR A 443 5.55 -8.11 -8.64
C THR A 443 4.83 -8.97 -7.61
N GLU A 444 3.76 -9.62 -8.05
CA GLU A 444 3.18 -10.77 -7.37
C GLU A 444 4.30 -11.77 -7.08
N THR A 445 4.51 -12.10 -5.79
CA THR A 445 5.06 -13.41 -5.45
C THR A 445 4.11 -14.42 -6.09
N PRO A 446 4.58 -15.39 -6.90
CA PRO A 446 3.71 -16.47 -7.34
C PRO A 446 3.18 -17.15 -6.07
N SER A 447 1.88 -17.02 -5.80
CA SER A 447 1.24 -17.89 -4.83
C SER A 447 1.45 -19.31 -5.33
N GLU A 448 2.15 -20.12 -4.54
CA GLU A 448 1.95 -21.57 -4.55
C GLU A 448 0.52 -21.80 -4.02
N GLU A 449 -0.49 -21.56 -4.86
CA GLU A 449 -1.81 -22.12 -4.67
C GLU A 449 -1.95 -23.38 -5.54
N GLU A 450 -2.53 -24.39 -4.89
CA GLU A 450 -2.90 -25.72 -5.37
C GLU A 450 -1.79 -26.79 -5.46
N ALA A 451 -1.52 -27.39 -4.30
CA ALA A 451 -1.34 -28.84 -4.19
C ALA A 451 -1.83 -29.33 -2.82
N THR A 452 -3.13 -29.19 -2.54
CA THR A 452 -3.82 -30.19 -1.73
C THR A 452 -4.11 -31.37 -2.67
N GLU A 453 -3.17 -32.31 -2.77
CA GLU A 453 -3.50 -33.65 -3.22
C GLU A 453 -4.34 -34.29 -2.12
N GLU A 454 -5.61 -34.56 -2.44
CA GLU A 454 -6.43 -35.52 -1.72
C GLU A 454 -5.68 -36.85 -1.62
N GLU A 455 -5.30 -37.17 -0.39
CA GLU A 455 -4.97 -38.50 0.06
C GLU A 455 -6.21 -39.39 -0.14
N ASN A 456 -6.32 -40.05 -1.29
CA ASN A 456 -7.19 -41.21 -1.45
C ASN A 456 -6.33 -42.46 -1.42
N GLY A 457 -6.31 -43.10 -0.26
CA GLY A 457 -6.12 -44.53 -0.18
C GLY A 457 -7.32 -45.25 -0.79
N GLU A 458 -7.10 -45.90 -1.93
CA GLU A 458 -7.32 -47.33 -2.19
C GLU A 458 -7.06 -47.67 -3.66
#